data_AF-A0A519HNN6-F1
#
_entry.id   AF-A0A519HNN6-F1
#
_cell.length_a   1.000
_cell.length_b   1.000
_cell.length_c   1.000
_cell.angle_alpha   90.00
_cell.angle_beta   90.00
_cell.angle_gamma   90.00
#
_symmetry.space_group_name_H-M   'P 1'
#
loop_
_entity.id
_entity.type
_entity.pdbx_description
1 polymer ?
#
loop_
_entity_poly.entity_id
_entity_poly.type
_entity_poly.pdbx_seq_one_letter_code
_entity_poly.pdbx_strand_id
1 'polypeptide(L)'
;MGIRRWRLEWMLVTGWLLAAVGVAFAESWLFEADFFLSLAAIPLLLVIGFFIVMYLAFAARWKSPLALIVGAVLVAVAPLPSLGHRAWSWISLMQHRSGYEAVIERAALLPRAGVHRGESYVIEAGPPLRIAFPRSHGVPDGWSGVVYDPSLSVDDLIGQAEYVFDDHVQSCIQITGPWQRCWFD
;
A
#
# COMPACT_ATOMS: atom_id res chain seq x y z
N MET A 1 33.65 -31.03 -19.63
CA MET A 1 32.47 -30.17 -19.93
C MET A 1 31.60 -29.80 -18.71
N GLY A 2 31.91 -30.21 -17.47
CA GLY A 2 31.02 -29.98 -16.31
C GLY A 2 31.00 -28.55 -15.72
N ILE A 3 32.14 -27.86 -15.69
CA ILE A 3 32.29 -26.58 -14.96
C ILE A 3 31.50 -25.42 -15.59
N ARG A 4 31.42 -25.39 -16.93
CA ARG A 4 30.75 -24.30 -17.67
C ARG A 4 29.21 -24.33 -17.52
N ARG A 5 28.62 -25.52 -17.40
CA ARG A 5 27.18 -25.70 -17.19
C ARG A 5 26.73 -25.33 -15.78
N TRP A 6 27.55 -25.65 -14.78
CA TRP A 6 27.26 -25.30 -13.38
C TRP A 6 27.21 -23.79 -13.16
N ARG A 7 28.07 -23.02 -13.83
CA ARG A 7 28.03 -21.55 -13.79
C ARG A 7 26.75 -20.96 -14.37
N LEU A 8 26.22 -21.52 -15.46
CA LEU A 8 25.03 -20.96 -16.12
C LEU A 8 23.78 -21.06 -15.23
N GLU A 9 23.60 -22.18 -14.52
CA GLU A 9 22.46 -22.38 -13.63
C GLU A 9 22.43 -21.37 -12.49
N TRP A 10 23.57 -21.17 -11.83
CA TRP A 10 23.68 -20.17 -10.76
C TRP A 10 23.53 -18.75 -11.28
N MET A 11 24.00 -18.45 -12.49
CA MET A 11 23.76 -17.13 -13.11
C MET A 11 22.27 -16.88 -13.37
N LEU A 12 21.52 -17.89 -13.84
CA LEU A 12 20.07 -17.78 -14.05
C LEU A 12 19.32 -17.58 -12.73
N VAL A 13 19.63 -18.39 -11.71
CA VAL A 13 18.99 -18.27 -10.38
C VAL A 13 19.32 -16.92 -9.74
N THR A 14 20.59 -16.52 -9.76
CA THR A 14 21.02 -15.25 -9.16
C THR A 14 20.43 -14.07 -9.91
N GLY A 15 20.42 -14.09 -11.24
CA GLY A 15 19.84 -13.04 -12.06
C GLY A 15 18.34 -12.89 -11.81
N TRP A 16 17.62 -14.02 -11.71
CA TRP A 16 16.19 -14.00 -11.37
C TRP A 16 15.93 -13.47 -9.96
N LEU A 17 16.70 -13.90 -8.96
CA LEU A 17 16.58 -13.40 -7.58
C LEU A 17 16.86 -11.89 -7.49
N LEU A 18 17.91 -11.41 -8.16
CA LEU A 18 18.23 -9.98 -8.20
C LEU A 18 17.11 -9.16 -8.85
N ALA A 19 16.53 -9.66 -9.95
CA ALA A 19 15.39 -9.01 -10.58
C ALA A 19 14.18 -8.96 -9.65
N ALA A 20 13.89 -10.05 -8.94
CA ALA A 20 12.75 -10.15 -8.04
C ALA A 20 12.91 -9.25 -6.80
N VAL A 21 14.11 -9.19 -6.21
CA VAL A 21 14.44 -8.23 -5.15
C VAL A 21 14.37 -6.79 -5.67
N GLY A 22 14.84 -6.54 -6.89
CA GLY A 22 14.76 -5.23 -7.53
C GLY A 22 13.32 -4.75 -7.69
N VAL A 23 12.41 -5.62 -8.10
CA VAL A 23 10.97 -5.31 -8.19
C VAL A 23 10.37 -5.06 -6.81
N ALA A 24 10.65 -5.90 -5.82
CA ALA A 24 10.15 -5.71 -4.45
C ALA A 24 10.67 -4.40 -3.81
N PHE A 25 11.89 -3.98 -4.13
CA PHE A 25 12.45 -2.71 -3.64
C PHE A 25 11.87 -1.52 -4.40
N ALA A 26 11.72 -1.63 -5.73
CA ALA A 26 11.12 -0.58 -6.56
C ALA A 26 9.69 -0.25 -6.11
N GLU A 27 8.91 -1.25 -5.68
CA GLU A 27 7.57 -1.08 -5.12
C GLU A 27 7.48 -0.14 -3.91
N SER A 28 8.58 -0.02 -3.15
CA SER A 28 8.61 0.87 -1.99
C SER A 28 8.89 2.33 -2.37
N TRP A 29 9.32 2.59 -3.61
CA TRP A 29 9.76 3.91 -4.07
C TRP A 29 8.82 4.56 -5.09
N LEU A 30 8.00 3.80 -5.82
CA LEU A 30 7.21 4.27 -6.96
C LEU A 30 5.70 4.32 -6.65
N PHE A 31 5.35 4.84 -5.46
CA PHE A 31 4.02 4.99 -4.84
C PHE A 31 2.74 4.81 -5.70
N GLU A 32 2.59 5.57 -6.80
CA GLU A 32 1.36 5.58 -7.63
C GLU A 32 1.49 4.88 -8.99
N ALA A 33 2.65 4.99 -9.66
CA ALA A 33 2.90 4.28 -10.91
C ALA A 33 3.08 2.75 -10.70
N ASP A 34 3.36 2.33 -9.47
CA ASP A 34 3.64 0.95 -9.10
C ASP A 34 2.48 0.01 -9.23
N PHE A 35 1.23 0.43 -8.96
CA PHE A 35 0.15 -0.57 -8.92
C PHE A 35 0.01 -1.30 -10.26
N PHE A 36 0.09 -0.58 -11.37
CA PHE A 36 0.03 -1.18 -12.70
C PHE A 36 1.31 -1.89 -13.10
N LEU A 37 2.48 -1.35 -12.71
CA LEU A 37 3.77 -1.98 -12.99
C LEU A 37 3.89 -3.32 -12.26
N SER A 38 3.55 -3.37 -10.98
CA SER A 38 3.52 -4.58 -10.15
C SER A 38 2.52 -5.61 -10.64
N LEU A 39 1.34 -5.16 -11.07
CA LEU A 39 0.31 -6.04 -11.62
C LEU A 39 0.80 -6.79 -12.88
N ALA A 40 1.73 -6.22 -13.64
CA ALA A 40 2.32 -6.85 -14.83
C ALA A 40 3.67 -7.54 -14.55
N ALA A 41 4.54 -6.92 -13.74
CA ALA A 41 5.90 -7.37 -13.49
C ALA A 41 5.95 -8.62 -12.60
N ILE A 42 5.12 -8.68 -11.56
CA ILE A 42 5.06 -9.84 -10.65
C ILE A 42 4.63 -11.11 -11.39
N PRO A 43 3.51 -11.15 -12.15
CA PRO A 43 3.14 -12.37 -12.87
C PRO A 43 4.17 -12.74 -13.94
N LEU A 44 4.80 -11.77 -14.61
CA LEU A 44 5.87 -12.05 -15.57
C LEU A 44 7.07 -12.71 -14.88
N LEU A 45 7.51 -12.19 -13.72
CA LEU A 45 8.59 -12.78 -12.93
C LEU A 45 8.24 -14.19 -12.44
N LEU A 46 7.00 -14.42 -12.01
CA LEU A 46 6.51 -15.74 -11.61
C LEU A 46 6.52 -16.73 -12.78
N VAL A 47 6.08 -16.30 -13.97
CA VAL A 47 6.12 -17.13 -15.20
C VAL A 47 7.56 -17.48 -15.57
N ILE A 48 8.48 -16.50 -15.58
CA ILE A 48 9.90 -16.76 -15.83
C ILE A 48 10.48 -17.73 -14.80
N GLY A 49 10.19 -17.51 -13.51
CA GLY A 49 10.63 -18.37 -12.42
C GLY A 49 10.13 -19.80 -12.58
N PHE A 50 8.86 -19.97 -12.96
CA PHE A 50 8.25 -21.27 -13.26
C PHE A 50 8.99 -22.01 -14.37
N PHE A 51 9.31 -21.34 -15.48
CA PHE A 51 10.08 -21.96 -16.57
C PHE A 51 11.50 -22.33 -16.17
N ILE A 52 12.18 -21.52 -15.34
CA ILE A 52 13.51 -21.85 -14.80
C ILE A 52 13.41 -23.09 -13.90
N VAL A 53 12.42 -23.16 -13.00
CA VAL A 53 12.19 -24.33 -12.13
C VAL A 53 11.90 -25.57 -12.96
N MET A 54 11.03 -25.48 -13.97
CA MET A 54 10.69 -26.59 -14.85
C MET A 54 11.93 -27.09 -15.61
N TYR A 55 12.73 -26.19 -16.18
CA TYR A 55 13.99 -26.52 -16.84
C TYR A 55 14.97 -27.28 -15.91
N LEU A 56 15.15 -26.79 -14.68
CA LEU A 56 16.05 -27.40 -13.69
C LEU A 56 15.52 -28.74 -13.16
N ALA A 57 14.20 -28.88 -13.02
CA ALA A 57 13.54 -30.11 -12.63
C ALA A 57 13.73 -31.20 -13.70
N PHE A 58 13.53 -30.87 -14.99
CA PHE A 58 13.80 -31.78 -16.10
C PHE A 58 15.28 -32.19 -16.18
N ALA A 59 16.20 -31.32 -15.75
CA ALA A 59 17.63 -31.63 -15.66
C ALA A 59 18.01 -32.49 -14.43
N ALA A 60 17.04 -32.89 -13.60
CA ALA A 60 17.22 -33.64 -12.35
C ALA A 60 18.19 -32.97 -11.35
N ARG A 61 18.17 -31.63 -11.27
CA ARG A 61 19.08 -30.85 -10.39
C ARG A 61 18.34 -30.21 -9.23
N TRP A 62 18.01 -30.98 -8.20
CA TRP A 62 17.00 -30.60 -7.19
C TRP A 62 17.47 -29.59 -6.13
N LYS A 63 18.78 -29.32 -6.01
CA LYS A 63 19.31 -28.33 -5.04
C LYS A 63 19.05 -26.87 -5.45
N SER A 64 19.04 -26.60 -6.75
CA SER A 64 18.77 -25.28 -7.34
C SER A 64 17.27 -24.86 -7.35
N PRO A 65 16.28 -25.74 -7.61
CA PRO A 65 14.87 -25.38 -7.58
C PRO A 65 14.36 -25.09 -6.17
N LEU A 66 14.94 -25.66 -5.11
CA LEU A 66 14.55 -25.28 -3.74
C LEU A 66 14.85 -23.80 -3.46
N ALA A 67 16.03 -23.30 -3.87
CA ALA A 67 16.39 -21.89 -3.73
C ALA A 67 15.47 -20.97 -4.56
N LEU A 68 15.05 -21.41 -5.75
CA LEU A 68 14.09 -20.68 -6.58
C LEU A 68 12.68 -20.67 -5.97
N ILE A 69 12.22 -21.79 -5.42
CA ILE A 69 10.91 -21.87 -4.77
C ILE A 69 10.87 -20.96 -3.55
N VAL A 70 11.90 -21.00 -2.70
CA VAL A 70 12.01 -20.10 -1.54
C VAL A 70 12.06 -18.64 -1.99
N GLY A 71 12.85 -18.32 -3.02
CA GLY A 71 12.89 -16.99 -3.60
C GLY A 71 11.54 -16.52 -4.15
N ALA A 72 10.82 -17.38 -4.87
CA ALA A 72 9.49 -17.09 -5.39
C ALA A 72 8.44 -16.88 -4.30
N VAL A 73 8.49 -17.67 -3.23
CA VAL A 73 7.59 -17.48 -2.08
C VAL A 73 7.88 -16.14 -1.41
N LEU A 74 9.16 -15.80 -1.16
CA LEU A 74 9.51 -14.53 -0.52
C LEU A 74 9.06 -13.32 -1.36
N VAL A 75 9.24 -13.38 -2.68
CA VAL A 75 8.83 -12.29 -3.59
C VAL A 75 7.32 -12.19 -3.68
N ALA A 76 6.59 -13.31 -3.72
CA ALA A 76 5.13 -13.31 -3.75
C ALA A 76 4.53 -12.82 -2.42
N VAL A 77 5.19 -13.07 -1.30
CA VAL A 77 4.73 -12.67 0.04
C VAL A 77 5.12 -11.23 0.39
N ALA A 78 6.23 -10.72 -0.14
CA ALA A 78 6.72 -9.36 0.13
C ALA A 78 5.68 -8.23 -0.03
N PRO A 79 4.83 -8.19 -1.08
CA PRO A 79 3.83 -7.13 -1.22
C PRO A 79 2.55 -7.35 -0.41
N LEU A 80 2.35 -8.53 0.19
CA LEU A 80 1.10 -8.84 0.90
C LEU A 80 0.79 -7.88 2.06
N PRO A 81 1.76 -7.40 2.87
CA PRO A 81 1.48 -6.43 3.92
C PRO A 81 0.97 -5.08 3.37
N SER A 82 1.57 -4.55 2.30
CA SER A 82 1.19 -3.26 1.72
C SER A 82 -0.16 -3.34 1.00
N LEU A 83 -0.36 -4.40 0.20
CA LEU A 83 -1.64 -4.70 -0.46
C LEU A 83 -2.74 -4.96 0.58
N GLY A 84 -2.43 -5.71 1.64
CA GLY A 84 -3.33 -5.98 2.75
C GLY A 84 -3.78 -4.69 3.43
N HIS A 85 -2.86 -3.76 3.67
CA HIS A 85 -3.18 -2.47 4.26
C HIS A 85 -4.09 -1.60 3.36
N ARG A 86 -3.78 -1.51 2.06
CA ARG A 86 -4.62 -0.76 1.10
C ARG A 86 -6.01 -1.40 0.95
N ALA A 87 -6.08 -2.71 0.76
CA ALA A 87 -7.32 -3.46 0.66
C ALA A 87 -8.17 -3.31 1.92
N TRP A 88 -7.56 -3.43 3.10
CA TRP A 88 -8.25 -3.21 4.37
C TRP A 88 -8.80 -1.80 4.50
N SER A 89 -8.04 -0.78 4.12
CA SER A 89 -8.49 0.62 4.14
C SER A 89 -9.67 0.85 3.21
N TRP A 90 -9.63 0.26 2.01
CA TRP A 90 -10.73 0.32 1.05
C TRP A 90 -11.98 -0.41 1.56
N ILE A 91 -11.85 -1.62 2.10
CA ILE A 91 -12.97 -2.38 2.68
C ILE A 91 -13.57 -1.60 3.86
N SER A 92 -12.73 -1.07 4.75
CA SER A 92 -13.17 -0.27 5.90
C SER A 92 -13.91 0.98 5.46
N LEU A 93 -13.45 1.67 4.41
CA LEU A 93 -14.14 2.81 3.83
C LEU A 93 -15.52 2.40 3.32
N MET A 94 -15.60 1.34 2.50
CA MET A 94 -16.87 0.89 1.93
C MET A 94 -17.89 0.49 3.00
N GLN A 95 -17.44 -0.09 4.13
CA GLN A 95 -18.32 -0.45 5.24
C GLN A 95 -18.95 0.78 5.94
N HIS A 96 -18.26 1.91 6.00
CA HIS A 96 -18.70 3.10 6.75
C HIS A 96 -19.10 4.27 5.83
N ARG A 97 -19.02 4.05 4.50
CA ARG A 97 -19.19 5.07 3.47
C ARG A 97 -20.50 5.85 3.61
N SER A 98 -21.60 5.15 3.84
CA SER A 98 -22.92 5.79 4.00
C SER A 98 -23.00 6.67 5.25
N GLY A 99 -22.30 6.32 6.32
CA GLY A 99 -22.16 7.14 7.52
C GLY A 99 -21.34 8.39 7.24
N TYR A 100 -20.19 8.24 6.58
CA TYR A 100 -19.31 9.35 6.24
C TYR A 100 -19.98 10.35 5.28
N GLU A 101 -20.66 9.86 4.24
CA GLU A 101 -21.39 10.71 3.29
C GLU A 101 -22.50 11.51 4.00
N ALA A 102 -23.21 10.91 4.97
CA ALA A 102 -24.21 11.64 5.76
C ALA A 102 -23.61 12.76 6.64
N VAL A 103 -22.36 12.61 7.09
CA VAL A 103 -21.62 13.68 7.78
C VAL A 103 -21.24 14.78 6.80
N ILE A 104 -20.70 14.41 5.62
CA ILE A 104 -20.29 15.37 4.58
C ILE A 104 -21.47 16.25 4.16
N GLU A 105 -22.63 15.65 3.87
CA GLU A 105 -23.84 16.37 3.47
C GLU A 105 -24.32 17.39 4.51
N ARG A 106 -24.03 17.14 5.79
CA ARG A 106 -24.47 17.98 6.92
C ARG A 106 -23.36 18.79 7.56
N ALA A 107 -22.15 18.75 7.00
CA ALA A 107 -20.96 19.33 7.62
C ALA A 107 -21.14 20.82 7.99
N ALA A 108 -21.85 21.59 7.15
CA ALA A 108 -22.12 23.01 7.38
C ALA A 108 -23.02 23.28 8.62
N LEU A 109 -23.76 22.28 9.09
CA LEU A 109 -24.69 22.39 10.23
C LEU A 109 -24.16 21.70 11.49
N LEU A 110 -23.07 20.94 11.36
CA LEU A 110 -22.50 20.15 12.44
C LEU A 110 -21.44 20.97 13.19
N PRO A 111 -21.24 20.72 14.50
CA PRO A 111 -20.13 21.31 15.24
C PRO A 111 -18.79 20.84 14.66
N ARG A 112 -17.71 21.58 14.92
CA ARG A 112 -16.36 21.27 14.40
C ARG A 112 -15.91 19.83 14.67
N ALA A 113 -16.24 19.26 15.82
CA ALA A 113 -15.98 17.86 16.12
C ALA A 113 -17.17 17.24 16.84
N GLY A 114 -17.39 15.94 16.66
CA GLY A 114 -18.49 15.24 17.31
C GLY A 114 -18.71 13.82 16.80
N VAL A 115 -19.90 13.30 17.09
CA VAL A 115 -20.35 12.00 16.60
C VAL A 115 -21.69 12.20 15.89
N HIS A 116 -21.81 11.73 14.66
CA HIS A 116 -23.05 11.76 13.90
C HIS A 116 -23.33 10.37 13.31
N ARG A 117 -24.51 9.81 13.61
CA ARG A 117 -24.90 8.45 13.21
C ARG A 117 -23.90 7.36 13.61
N GLY A 118 -23.20 7.54 14.73
CA GLY A 118 -22.21 6.59 15.24
C GLY A 118 -20.80 6.79 14.68
N GLU A 119 -20.61 7.68 13.70
CA GLU A 119 -19.29 8.02 13.17
C GLU A 119 -18.73 9.23 13.90
N SER A 120 -17.55 9.09 14.50
CA SER A 120 -16.77 10.21 15.00
C SER A 120 -16.19 11.01 13.84
N TYR A 121 -16.25 12.33 13.93
CA TYR A 121 -15.77 13.21 12.88
C TYR A 121 -15.11 14.47 13.44
N VAL A 122 -14.21 15.05 12.65
CA VAL A 122 -13.60 16.36 12.87
C VAL A 122 -13.64 17.10 11.53
N ILE A 123 -14.17 18.32 11.54
CA ILE A 123 -14.30 19.20 10.39
C ILE A 123 -13.24 20.29 10.51
N GLU A 124 -12.48 20.48 9.45
CA GLU A 124 -11.59 21.62 9.32
C GLU A 124 -12.35 22.75 8.60
N ALA A 125 -12.38 23.92 9.23
CA ALA A 125 -13.07 25.07 8.69
C ALA A 125 -12.17 25.77 7.66
N GLY A 126 -12.55 25.72 6.39
CA GLY A 126 -11.86 26.41 5.31
C GLY A 126 -12.34 25.90 3.95
N PRO A 127 -12.15 26.67 2.87
CA PRO A 127 -12.18 26.13 1.51
C PRO A 127 -10.80 25.53 1.18
N PRO A 128 -10.68 24.24 0.84
CA PRO A 128 -11.75 23.24 0.69
C PRO A 128 -12.19 22.66 2.03
N LEU A 129 -13.48 22.27 2.11
CA LEU A 129 -14.04 21.61 3.29
C LEU A 129 -13.40 20.23 3.44
N ARG A 130 -12.61 20.05 4.50
CA ARG A 130 -11.98 18.77 4.83
C ARG A 130 -12.61 18.17 6.08
N ILE A 131 -12.80 16.85 6.05
CA ILE A 131 -13.41 16.12 7.18
C ILE A 131 -12.59 14.87 7.46
N ALA A 132 -12.14 14.70 8.69
CA ALA A 132 -11.54 13.48 9.19
C ALA A 132 -12.56 12.64 9.95
N PHE A 133 -12.39 11.33 9.86
CA PHE A 133 -13.10 10.31 10.60
C PHE A 133 -12.08 9.53 11.44
N PRO A 134 -11.79 9.99 12.68
CA PRO A 134 -10.78 9.39 13.53
C PRO A 134 -11.14 7.94 13.87
N ARG A 135 -10.13 7.07 13.92
CA ARG A 135 -10.25 5.73 14.50
C ARG A 135 -9.28 5.60 15.66
N SER A 136 -9.77 5.06 16.77
CA SER A 136 -9.01 4.81 18.01
C SER A 136 -7.98 3.67 17.90
N HIS A 137 -7.55 3.34 16.69
CA HIS A 137 -6.59 2.28 16.41
C HIS A 137 -5.34 2.92 15.80
N GLY A 138 -4.60 3.64 16.64
CA GLY A 138 -3.35 4.32 16.31
C GLY A 138 -2.27 4.03 17.35
N VAL A 139 -1.02 4.19 16.93
CA VAL A 139 0.24 4.07 17.68
C VAL A 139 0.14 4.74 19.06
N PRO A 140 0.93 4.36 20.10
CA PRO A 140 0.77 4.85 21.48
C PRO A 140 0.63 6.37 21.67
N ASP A 141 1.09 7.17 20.71
CA ASP A 141 1.10 8.63 20.75
C ASP A 141 0.38 9.30 19.56
N GLY A 142 -0.41 8.57 18.75
CA GLY A 142 -1.02 9.13 17.55
C GLY A 142 -2.34 8.45 17.17
N TRP A 143 -3.03 9.02 16.19
CA TRP A 143 -4.28 8.45 15.66
C TRP A 143 -4.22 8.31 14.14
N SER A 144 -5.10 7.46 13.60
CA SER A 144 -5.28 7.35 12.16
C SER A 144 -6.74 7.51 11.82
N GLY A 145 -7.01 8.05 10.63
CA GLY A 145 -8.37 8.33 10.21
C GLY A 145 -8.53 8.27 8.70
N VAL A 146 -9.78 8.14 8.29
CA VAL A 146 -10.16 8.39 6.90
C VAL A 146 -10.41 9.88 6.77
N VAL A 147 -9.80 10.52 5.78
CA VAL A 147 -9.97 11.94 5.47
C VAL A 147 -10.68 12.08 4.14
N TYR A 148 -11.71 12.91 4.10
CA TYR A 148 -12.32 13.40 2.88
C TYR A 148 -11.73 14.77 2.55
N ASP A 149 -10.99 14.85 1.44
CA ASP A 149 -10.47 16.09 0.90
C ASP A 149 -10.80 16.21 -0.60
N PRO A 150 -11.73 17.10 -0.99
CA PRO A 150 -12.12 17.26 -2.39
C PRO A 150 -11.06 17.94 -3.25
N SER A 151 -10.07 18.64 -2.67
CA SER A 151 -8.97 19.23 -3.47
C SER A 151 -7.86 18.24 -3.78
N LEU A 152 -7.83 17.08 -3.13
CA LEU A 152 -6.73 16.12 -3.20
C LEU A 152 -5.37 16.74 -2.83
N SER A 153 -5.37 17.73 -1.93
CA SER A 153 -4.17 18.52 -1.64
C SER A 153 -3.61 18.25 -0.24
N VAL A 154 -4.17 17.32 0.55
CA VAL A 154 -3.58 16.97 1.87
C VAL A 154 -2.15 16.48 1.72
N ASP A 155 -1.82 15.80 0.62
CA ASP A 155 -0.46 15.34 0.34
C ASP A 155 0.53 16.50 0.17
N ASP A 156 0.07 17.67 -0.32
CA ASP A 156 0.89 18.89 -0.41
C ASP A 156 1.19 19.50 0.97
N LEU A 157 0.41 19.16 1.99
CA LEU A 157 0.54 19.68 3.36
C LEU A 157 1.55 18.88 4.18
N ILE A 158 1.95 17.69 3.71
CA ILE A 158 2.93 16.83 4.40
C ILE A 158 4.26 17.56 4.49
N GLY A 159 4.69 17.88 5.72
CA GLY A 159 5.96 18.56 6.00
C GLY A 159 5.93 20.09 5.97
N GLN A 160 4.78 20.72 5.72
CA GLN A 160 4.64 22.19 5.78
C GLN A 160 4.37 22.75 7.20
N ALA A 161 4.48 21.91 8.23
CA ALA A 161 4.13 22.25 9.62
C ALA A 161 2.68 22.77 9.77
N GLU A 162 1.80 22.38 8.84
CA GLU A 162 0.41 22.78 8.82
C GLU A 162 -0.41 21.75 9.59
N TYR A 163 -1.04 22.21 10.67
CA TYR A 163 -1.89 21.38 11.52
C TYR A 163 -3.20 21.12 10.77
N VAL A 164 -3.44 19.86 10.41
CA VAL A 164 -4.72 19.43 9.84
C VAL A 164 -5.47 18.74 10.95
N PHE A 165 -6.67 19.25 11.27
CA PHE A 165 -7.46 18.78 12.43
C PHE A 165 -6.78 18.98 13.79
N ASP A 166 -6.00 20.06 13.94
CA ASP A 166 -5.24 20.43 15.15
C ASP A 166 -4.05 19.49 15.49
N ASP A 167 -3.71 18.53 14.61
CA ASP A 167 -2.57 17.61 14.76
C ASP A 167 -1.65 17.63 13.53
N HIS A 168 -0.45 17.06 13.65
CA HIS A 168 0.52 16.99 12.54
C HIS A 168 0.20 15.79 11.65
N VAL A 169 0.19 16.00 10.33
CA VAL A 169 0.03 14.91 9.36
C VAL A 169 1.39 14.27 9.11
N GLN A 170 1.58 13.03 9.57
CA GLN A 170 2.81 12.28 9.30
C GLN A 170 2.85 11.72 7.88
N SER A 171 1.73 11.14 7.44
CA SER A 171 1.58 10.58 6.09
C SER A 171 0.12 10.46 5.71
N CYS A 172 -0.16 10.47 4.41
CA CYS A 172 -1.45 10.13 3.83
C CYS A 172 -1.27 9.16 2.67
N ILE A 173 -2.25 8.28 2.47
CA ILE A 173 -2.34 7.38 1.33
C ILE A 173 -3.73 7.52 0.73
N GLN A 174 -3.81 7.85 -0.56
CA GLN A 174 -5.07 7.89 -1.28
C GLN A 174 -5.72 6.49 -1.33
N ILE A 175 -6.99 6.42 -0.94
CA ILE A 175 -7.78 5.18 -1.02
C ILE A 175 -8.51 5.15 -2.37
N THR A 176 -9.32 6.17 -2.65
CA THR A 176 -10.07 6.31 -3.90
C THR A 176 -10.71 7.70 -4.01
N GLY A 177 -10.57 8.38 -5.15
CA GLY A 177 -11.14 9.72 -5.35
C GLY A 177 -10.72 10.68 -4.22
N PRO A 178 -11.67 11.42 -3.60
CA PRO A 178 -11.38 12.39 -2.52
C PRO A 178 -11.09 11.74 -1.15
N TRP A 179 -11.05 10.40 -1.08
CA TRP A 179 -10.85 9.68 0.17
C TRP A 179 -9.39 9.27 0.33
N GLN A 180 -8.81 9.68 1.45
CA GLN A 180 -7.45 9.36 1.84
C GLN A 180 -7.45 8.73 3.24
N ARG A 181 -6.40 7.97 3.56
CA ARG A 181 -6.12 7.52 4.92
C ARG A 181 -4.90 8.26 5.41
N CYS A 182 -5.03 8.95 6.54
CA CYS A 182 -3.94 9.74 7.12
C CYS A 182 -3.59 9.26 8.53
N TRP A 183 -2.34 9.49 8.91
CA TRP A 183 -1.78 9.23 10.23
C TRP A 183 -1.29 10.52 10.85
N PHE A 184 -1.60 10.70 12.13
CA PHE A 184 -1.39 11.91 12.89
C PHE A 184 -0.62 11.63 14.19
N ASP A 185 0.18 12.59 14.64
CA ASP A 185 0.95 12.61 15.90
C ASP A 185 0.79 13.91 16.70
#